data_AF-A0A9E1YTM1-F1
#
_entry.id   AF-A0A9E1YTM1-F1
#
_cell.length_a   1.000
_cell.length_b   1.000
_cell.length_c   1.000
_cell.angle_alpha   90.00
_cell.angle_beta   90.00
_cell.angle_gamma   90.00
#
_symmetry.space_group_name_H-M   'P 1'
#
loop_
_entity.id
_entity.type
_entity.pdbx_description
1 polymer ?
#
loop_
_entity_poly.entity_id
_entity_poly.type
_entity_poly.pdbx_seq_one_letter_code
_entity_poly.pdbx_strand_id
1 'polypeptide(L)'
;RHIALYYVPRVDVDMTLLAKTDHSTYCPFKGDASYYTIASGGEQAENATWSYESPFDEFAELGGWLGFYWDKLDHWFEEDEEVFIHARDPFVRCDILNSGRKVEIIAGGETIASTSRARFLFETGHQPRYYIPREDVAAETLMPSELRTGCPYKGTAHYHHIKAGGAVIEDAVWYYPEPLDEVARIGDYLCFYPEKVDAILVDGKKV
;
A
#
# COMPACT_ATOMS: atom_id res chain seq x y z
N ARG A 1 -4.44 -5.00 -11.87
CA ARG A 1 -4.39 -3.55 -12.17
C ARG A 1 -2.94 -3.23 -12.51
N HIS A 2 -2.66 -2.55 -13.61
CA HIS A 2 -1.29 -2.12 -13.91
C HIS A 2 -0.94 -0.97 -12.97
N ILE A 3 0.18 -1.11 -12.28
CA ILE A 3 0.76 -0.07 -11.43
C ILE A 3 1.46 0.93 -12.37
N ALA A 4 1.44 2.22 -12.02
CA ALA A 4 2.20 3.22 -12.77
C ALA A 4 3.69 2.88 -12.73
N LEU A 5 4.38 3.11 -13.86
CA LEU A 5 5.83 2.94 -13.97
C LEU A 5 6.43 4.28 -14.40
N TYR A 6 7.49 4.69 -13.73
CA TYR A 6 8.27 5.84 -14.16
C TYR A 6 9.27 5.41 -15.23
N TYR A 7 9.37 6.26 -16.26
CA TYR A 7 10.46 6.24 -17.21
C TYR A 7 11.23 7.53 -17.04
N VAL A 8 12.54 7.44 -16.90
CA VAL A 8 13.44 8.58 -16.77
C VAL A 8 14.18 8.77 -18.09
N PRO A 9 14.25 10.01 -18.63
CA PRO A 9 15.06 10.27 -19.81
C PRO A 9 16.50 9.83 -19.58
N ARG A 10 17.11 9.18 -20.57
CA ARG A 10 18.49 8.67 -20.43
C ARG A 10 19.51 9.72 -20.02
N VAL A 11 19.30 10.97 -20.45
CA VAL A 11 20.18 12.09 -20.13
C VAL A 11 20.16 12.46 -18.64
N ASP A 12 19.09 12.10 -17.92
CA ASP A 12 18.90 12.39 -16.50
C ASP A 12 19.30 11.21 -15.61
N VAL A 13 19.71 10.07 -16.20
CA VAL A 13 20.22 8.90 -15.49
C VAL A 13 21.75 8.91 -15.53
N ASP A 14 22.40 8.70 -14.39
CA ASP A 14 23.84 8.48 -14.36
C ASP A 14 24.19 7.12 -14.96
N MET A 15 24.37 7.11 -16.28
CA MET A 15 24.68 5.91 -17.06
C MET A 15 26.04 5.30 -16.70
N THR A 16 26.92 5.98 -15.95
CA THR A 16 28.21 5.42 -15.51
C THR A 16 28.04 4.30 -14.48
N LEU A 17 26.89 4.28 -13.79
CA LEU A 17 26.53 3.25 -12.82
C LEU A 17 25.83 2.05 -13.47
N LEU A 18 25.55 2.08 -14.77
CA LEU A 18 24.76 1.07 -15.48
C LEU A 18 25.63 0.25 -16.43
N ALA A 19 25.60 -1.07 -16.27
CA ALA A 19 26.23 -2.03 -17.17
C ALA A 19 25.17 -2.78 -17.98
N LYS A 20 25.20 -2.65 -19.31
CA LYS A 20 24.29 -3.38 -20.20
C LYS A 20 24.51 -4.90 -20.06
N THR A 21 23.43 -5.66 -20.08
CA THR A 21 23.49 -7.13 -20.02
C THR A 21 23.01 -7.74 -21.34
N ASP A 22 23.26 -9.04 -21.51
CA ASP A 22 22.71 -9.83 -22.64
C ASP A 22 21.23 -10.17 -22.43
N HIS A 23 20.63 -9.78 -21.30
CA HIS A 23 19.22 -10.04 -21.01
C HIS A 23 18.32 -9.09 -21.81
N SER A 24 17.28 -9.65 -22.40
CA SER A 24 16.25 -8.92 -23.12
C SER A 24 14.90 -9.60 -22.97
N THR A 25 13.83 -8.83 -23.09
CA THR A 25 12.46 -9.32 -23.09
C THR A 25 11.65 -8.65 -24.19
N TYR A 26 10.64 -9.36 -24.70
CA TYR A 26 9.74 -8.82 -25.71
C TYR A 26 8.41 -8.42 -25.07
N CYS A 27 7.99 -7.16 -25.29
CA CYS A 27 6.67 -6.67 -24.95
C CYS A 27 5.82 -6.53 -26.22
N PRO A 28 4.62 -7.14 -26.28
CA PRO A 28 3.77 -7.08 -27.48
C PRO A 28 3.27 -5.67 -27.83
N PHE A 29 3.40 -4.70 -26.92
CA PHE A 29 2.98 -3.32 -27.13
C PHE A 29 4.14 -2.36 -27.37
N LYS A 30 5.33 -2.66 -26.83
CA LYS A 30 6.44 -1.71 -26.76
C LYS A 30 7.69 -2.18 -27.52
N GLY A 31 7.73 -3.42 -28.00
CA GLY A 31 8.91 -3.99 -28.66
C GLY A 31 9.89 -4.63 -27.67
N ASP A 32 11.17 -4.67 -28.07
CA ASP A 32 12.24 -5.33 -27.31
C ASP A 32 12.84 -4.42 -26.22
N ALA A 33 12.86 -4.92 -25.00
CA ALA A 33 13.51 -4.28 -23.86
C ALA A 33 14.95 -4.79 -23.72
N SER A 34 15.91 -3.86 -23.64
CA SER A 34 17.29 -4.13 -23.21
C SER A 34 17.45 -3.87 -21.72
N TYR A 35 18.22 -4.68 -21.01
CA TYR A 35 18.40 -4.55 -19.57
C TYR A 35 19.81 -4.09 -19.17
N TYR A 36 19.90 -3.47 -18.00
CA TYR A 36 21.14 -3.06 -17.38
C TYR A 36 21.16 -3.44 -15.89
N THR A 37 22.35 -3.79 -15.40
CA THR A 37 22.65 -3.94 -13.97
C THR A 37 23.14 -2.61 -13.43
N ILE A 38 22.63 -2.22 -12.26
CA ILE A 38 23.09 -1.02 -11.55
C ILE A 38 24.19 -1.43 -10.58
N ALA A 39 25.30 -0.70 -10.55
CA ALA A 39 26.37 -0.87 -9.58
C ALA A 39 26.61 0.45 -8.83
N SER A 40 26.37 0.44 -7.52
CA SER A 40 26.53 1.62 -6.65
C SER A 40 26.87 1.19 -5.23
N GLY A 41 27.66 1.99 -4.50
CA GLY A 41 27.96 1.72 -3.09
C GLY A 41 28.70 0.40 -2.80
N GLY A 42 29.26 -0.27 -3.82
CA GLY A 42 29.85 -1.61 -3.70
C GLY A 42 28.85 -2.76 -3.84
N GLU A 43 27.57 -2.45 -4.07
CA GLU A 43 26.50 -3.40 -4.32
C GLU A 43 26.10 -3.42 -5.80
N GLN A 44 25.38 -4.47 -6.20
CA GLN A 44 24.86 -4.62 -7.56
C GLN A 44 23.39 -5.05 -7.55
N ALA A 45 22.58 -4.35 -8.32
CA ALA A 45 21.19 -4.70 -8.59
C ALA A 45 21.08 -5.24 -10.02
N GLU A 46 21.12 -6.56 -10.16
CA GLU A 46 21.15 -7.24 -11.46
C GLU A 46 19.86 -7.00 -12.25
N ASN A 47 19.96 -6.61 -13.52
CA ASN A 47 18.82 -6.36 -14.41
C ASN A 47 17.72 -5.51 -13.73
N ALA A 48 18.14 -4.47 -12.99
CA ALA A 48 17.26 -3.60 -12.21
C ALA A 48 16.59 -2.51 -13.05
N THR A 49 17.13 -2.25 -14.24
CA THR A 49 16.59 -1.26 -15.17
C THR A 49 16.50 -1.83 -16.58
N TRP A 50 15.55 -1.31 -17.35
CA TRP A 50 15.36 -1.66 -18.75
C TRP A 50 15.10 -0.40 -19.59
N SER A 51 15.36 -0.50 -20.88
CA SER A 51 15.06 0.52 -21.88
C SER A 51 14.51 -0.12 -23.13
N TYR A 52 13.49 0.50 -23.72
CA TYR A 52 13.08 0.20 -25.09
C TYR A 52 13.89 1.11 -26.01
N GLU A 53 14.96 0.58 -26.61
CA GLU A 53 15.85 1.40 -27.46
C GLU A 53 15.19 1.79 -28.78
N SER A 54 14.37 0.88 -29.32
CA SER A 54 13.62 1.08 -30.56
C SER A 54 12.18 0.57 -30.38
N PRO A 55 11.33 1.29 -29.61
CA PRO A 55 9.95 0.86 -29.40
C PRO A 55 9.12 0.98 -30.68
N PHE A 56 7.93 0.38 -30.68
CA PHE A 56 6.95 0.60 -31.76
C PHE A 56 6.52 2.06 -31.84
N ASP A 57 6.04 2.48 -33.02
CA ASP A 57 5.74 3.88 -33.35
C ASP A 57 4.79 4.54 -32.35
N GLU A 58 3.82 3.79 -31.81
CA GLU A 58 2.88 4.28 -30.80
C GLU A 58 3.55 4.68 -29.47
N PHE A 59 4.78 4.19 -29.22
CA PHE A 59 5.58 4.48 -28.04
C PHE A 59 6.95 5.10 -28.38
N ALA A 60 7.10 5.68 -29.57
CA ALA A 60 8.38 6.25 -30.04
C ALA A 60 8.98 7.26 -29.05
N GLU A 61 8.14 8.01 -28.32
CA GLU A 61 8.58 8.98 -27.31
C GLU A 61 9.34 8.35 -26.12
N LEU A 62 9.10 7.07 -25.82
CA LEU A 62 9.84 6.32 -24.79
C LEU A 62 11.18 5.79 -25.28
N GLY A 63 11.54 6.03 -26.54
CA GLY A 63 12.78 5.55 -27.14
C GLY A 63 14.01 5.92 -26.31
N GLY A 64 14.67 4.91 -25.76
CA GLY A 64 15.88 5.05 -24.96
C GLY A 64 15.67 5.48 -23.51
N TRP A 65 14.44 5.76 -23.06
CA TRP A 65 14.14 6.08 -21.66
C TRP A 65 14.26 4.83 -20.78
N LEU A 66 14.65 5.02 -19.52
CA LEU A 66 14.90 3.94 -18.58
C LEU A 66 13.75 3.76 -17.60
N GLY A 67 13.21 2.55 -17.54
CA GLY A 67 12.35 2.09 -16.46
C GLY A 67 13.16 1.35 -15.41
N PHE A 68 12.65 1.29 -14.17
CA PHE A 68 13.33 0.66 -13.05
C PHE A 68 12.38 -0.24 -12.26
N TYR A 69 12.89 -1.35 -11.75
CA TYR A 69 12.13 -2.25 -10.89
C TYR A 69 12.10 -1.72 -9.47
N TRP A 70 10.89 -1.52 -8.96
CA TRP A 70 10.66 -0.91 -7.65
C TRP A 70 11.36 -1.64 -6.51
N ASP A 71 11.25 -2.96 -6.51
CA ASP A 71 11.77 -3.88 -5.50
C ASP A 71 13.30 -4.07 -5.56
N LYS A 72 13.97 -3.46 -6.55
CA LYS A 72 15.43 -3.53 -6.72
C LYS A 72 16.14 -2.21 -6.42
N LEU A 73 15.40 -1.16 -6.10
CA LEU A 73 15.96 0.13 -5.68
C LEU A 73 15.57 0.43 -4.23
N ASP A 74 16.40 1.22 -3.55
CA ASP A 74 16.27 1.45 -2.12
C ASP A 74 15.23 2.52 -1.77
N HIS A 75 15.20 3.62 -2.54
CA HIS A 75 14.38 4.80 -2.25
C HIS A 75 13.73 5.35 -3.52
N TRP A 76 12.48 5.78 -3.40
CA TRP A 76 11.69 6.36 -4.48
C TRP A 76 11.03 7.64 -3.99
N PHE A 77 10.97 8.65 -4.85
CA PHE A 77 10.41 9.95 -4.50
C PHE A 77 9.40 10.41 -5.55
N GLU A 78 8.26 10.91 -5.08
CA GLU A 78 7.33 11.74 -5.85
C GLU A 78 7.51 13.19 -5.37
N GLU A 79 8.06 14.05 -6.22
CA GLU A 79 8.57 15.37 -5.81
C GLU A 79 9.59 15.23 -4.66
N ASP A 80 9.37 15.91 -3.53
CA ASP A 80 10.22 15.84 -2.33
C ASP A 80 9.75 14.76 -1.31
N GLU A 81 8.68 14.02 -1.61
CA GLU A 81 8.13 13.01 -0.71
C GLU A 81 8.60 11.60 -1.08
N GLU A 82 9.10 10.87 -0.08
CA GLU A 82 9.42 9.46 -0.27
C GLU A 82 8.14 8.62 -0.42
N VAL A 83 8.12 7.76 -1.43
CA VAL A 83 7.03 6.82 -1.71
C VAL A 83 7.55 5.38 -1.60
N PHE A 84 6.71 4.51 -1.04
CA PHE A 84 7.09 3.14 -0.71
C PHE A 84 6.21 2.15 -1.45
N ILE A 85 6.68 0.90 -1.59
CA ILE A 85 5.94 -0.23 -2.19
C ILE A 85 5.72 -0.12 -3.71
N HIS A 86 5.12 0.97 -4.18
CA HIS A 86 4.96 1.29 -5.60
C HIS A 86 4.51 2.75 -5.82
N ALA A 87 4.65 3.24 -7.06
CA ALA A 87 4.14 4.56 -7.49
C ALA A 87 2.66 4.75 -7.16
N ARG A 88 2.27 5.96 -6.71
CA ARG A 88 0.87 6.28 -6.43
C ARG A 88 0.10 6.46 -7.74
N ASP A 89 -1.12 5.94 -7.80
CA ASP A 89 -2.03 6.16 -8.92
C ASP A 89 -2.75 7.52 -8.71
N PRO A 90 -2.64 8.48 -9.65
CA PRO A 90 -3.23 9.81 -9.50
C PRO A 90 -4.77 9.81 -9.39
N PHE A 91 -5.43 8.70 -9.70
CA PHE A 91 -6.88 8.52 -9.56
C PHE A 91 -7.28 7.79 -8.27
N VAL A 92 -6.33 7.28 -7.50
CA VAL A 92 -6.62 6.76 -6.16
C VAL A 92 -6.78 7.93 -5.20
N ARG A 93 -7.88 7.88 -4.44
CA ARG A 93 -8.25 8.86 -3.42
C ARG A 93 -8.71 8.12 -2.18
N CYS A 94 -8.40 8.68 -1.02
CA CYS A 94 -8.91 8.26 0.28
C CYS A 94 -9.72 9.40 0.89
N ASP A 95 -11.04 9.25 0.94
CA ASP A 95 -11.93 10.21 1.59
C ASP A 95 -12.31 9.72 2.97
N ILE A 96 -12.14 10.58 3.99
CA ILE A 96 -12.39 10.22 5.39
C ILE A 96 -13.48 11.13 5.98
N LEU A 97 -14.60 10.52 6.37
CA LEU A 97 -15.73 11.19 7.00
C LEU A 97 -15.85 10.78 8.48
N ASN A 98 -15.98 11.78 9.35
CA ASN A 98 -16.40 11.53 10.73
C ASN A 98 -17.87 11.09 10.73
N SER A 99 -18.18 10.03 11.47
CA SER A 99 -19.51 9.44 11.51
C SER A 99 -20.00 9.26 12.94
N GLY A 100 -21.17 9.82 13.22
CA GLY A 100 -21.92 9.60 14.45
C GLY A 100 -22.74 8.30 14.48
N ARG A 101 -22.74 7.55 13.37
CA ARG A 101 -23.51 6.31 13.23
C ARG A 101 -22.96 5.25 14.17
N LYS A 102 -23.82 4.37 14.67
CA LYS A 102 -23.42 3.33 15.61
C LYS A 102 -22.63 2.26 14.85
N VAL A 103 -21.38 2.03 15.23
CA VAL A 103 -20.54 0.94 14.69
C VAL A 103 -20.26 -0.07 15.79
N GLU A 104 -20.48 -1.34 15.50
CA GLU A 104 -20.28 -2.44 16.44
C GLU A 104 -19.46 -3.54 15.77
N ILE A 105 -18.50 -4.10 16.52
CA ILE A 105 -17.65 -5.21 16.06
C ILE A 105 -17.98 -6.42 16.91
N ILE A 106 -18.32 -7.54 16.25
CA ILE A 106 -18.67 -8.81 16.90
C ILE A 106 -17.59 -9.83 16.55
N ALA A 107 -17.01 -10.48 17.56
CA ALA A 107 -16.06 -11.57 17.40
C ALA A 107 -16.21 -12.55 18.55
N GLY A 108 -16.08 -13.86 18.31
CA GLY A 108 -16.27 -14.86 19.36
C GLY A 108 -17.69 -14.90 19.95
N GLY A 109 -18.69 -14.44 19.20
CA GLY A 109 -20.09 -14.33 19.63
C GLY A 109 -20.39 -13.16 20.56
N GLU A 110 -19.42 -12.29 20.83
CA GLU A 110 -19.55 -11.13 21.72
C GLU A 110 -19.28 -9.81 20.99
N THR A 111 -19.89 -8.72 21.45
CA THR A 111 -19.59 -7.37 20.95
C THR A 111 -18.31 -6.88 21.61
N ILE A 112 -17.21 -6.89 20.85
CA ILE A 112 -15.88 -6.51 21.33
C ILE A 112 -15.61 -5.01 21.22
N ALA A 113 -16.39 -4.27 20.43
CA ALA A 113 -16.29 -2.82 20.32
C ALA A 113 -17.63 -2.20 19.93
N SER A 114 -17.89 -0.99 20.41
CA SER A 114 -19.16 -0.29 20.19
C SER A 114 -18.99 1.22 20.26
N THR A 115 -19.04 1.93 19.12
CA THR A 115 -18.72 3.36 19.03
C THR A 115 -19.74 4.17 18.23
N SER A 116 -19.80 5.47 18.47
CA SER A 116 -20.46 6.49 17.62
C SER A 116 -19.48 7.60 17.22
N ARG A 117 -18.17 7.29 17.23
CA ARG A 117 -17.07 8.22 16.93
C ARG A 117 -16.18 7.68 15.81
N ALA A 118 -16.77 6.90 14.91
CA ALA A 118 -16.07 6.21 13.84
C ALA A 118 -15.63 7.18 12.73
N ARG A 119 -14.61 6.77 11.98
CA ARG A 119 -14.13 7.44 10.78
C ARG A 119 -14.31 6.49 9.60
N PHE A 120 -15.14 6.89 8.65
CA PHE A 120 -15.46 6.09 7.48
C PHE A 120 -14.50 6.48 6.37
N LEU A 121 -13.68 5.52 5.95
CA LEU A 121 -12.71 5.69 4.88
C LEU A 121 -13.26 5.06 3.60
N PHE A 122 -13.31 5.86 2.55
CA PHE A 122 -13.66 5.45 1.19
C PHE A 122 -12.42 5.54 0.32
N GLU A 123 -12.02 4.42 -0.28
CA GLU A 123 -10.86 4.35 -1.15
C GLU A 123 -11.27 3.90 -2.55
N THR A 124 -10.72 4.55 -3.58
CA THR A 124 -11.06 4.27 -4.98
C THR A 124 -10.95 2.77 -5.30
N GLY A 125 -12.08 2.13 -5.57
CA GLY A 125 -12.16 0.71 -5.96
C GLY A 125 -12.17 -0.29 -4.80
N HIS A 126 -12.27 0.17 -3.55
CA HIS A 126 -12.33 -0.68 -2.36
C HIS A 126 -13.66 -0.51 -1.59
N GLN A 127 -14.02 -1.55 -0.83
CA GLN A 127 -15.15 -1.47 0.11
C GLN A 127 -14.84 -0.45 1.22
N PRO A 128 -15.85 0.28 1.75
CA PRO A 128 -15.65 1.19 2.86
C PRO A 128 -14.98 0.51 4.07
N ARG A 129 -14.11 1.25 4.74
CA ARG A 129 -13.46 0.83 5.98
C ARG A 129 -13.92 1.69 7.15
N TYR A 130 -14.16 1.04 8.28
CA TYR A 130 -14.75 1.67 9.47
C TYR A 130 -13.70 1.69 10.57
N TYR A 131 -13.00 2.81 10.66
CA TYR A 131 -11.98 3.04 11.67
C TYR A 131 -12.64 3.50 12.96
N ILE A 132 -12.33 2.86 14.08
CA ILE A 132 -12.90 3.20 15.40
C ILE A 132 -11.81 3.59 16.39
N PRO A 133 -12.11 4.44 17.39
CA PRO A 133 -11.15 4.79 18.42
C PRO A 133 -10.74 3.54 19.23
N ARG A 134 -9.45 3.44 19.58
CA ARG A 134 -8.93 2.32 20.36
C ARG A 134 -9.62 2.17 21.72
N GLU A 135 -10.00 3.29 22.33
CA GLU A 135 -10.65 3.31 23.65
C GLU A 135 -12.10 2.79 23.63
N ASP A 136 -12.71 2.62 22.44
CA ASP A 136 -14.05 2.04 22.29
C ASP A 136 -14.01 0.51 22.07
N VAL A 137 -12.81 -0.10 22.08
CA VAL A 137 -12.61 -1.55 22.09
C VAL A 137 -12.51 -2.04 23.53
N ALA A 138 -13.16 -3.18 23.81
CA ALA A 138 -13.14 -3.78 25.14
C ALA A 138 -11.71 -4.05 25.62
N ALA A 139 -11.50 -3.86 26.93
CA ALA A 139 -10.21 -4.10 27.57
C ALA A 139 -9.79 -5.57 27.39
N GLU A 140 -8.48 -5.82 27.30
CA GLU A 140 -7.88 -7.16 27.15
C GLU A 140 -8.27 -7.92 25.85
N THR A 141 -9.01 -7.30 24.93
CA THR A 141 -9.32 -7.88 23.60
C THR A 141 -8.13 -7.84 22.65
N LEU A 142 -7.35 -6.75 22.66
CA LEU A 142 -6.27 -6.54 21.70
C LEU A 142 -4.95 -7.11 22.21
N MET A 143 -4.34 -7.99 21.43
CA MET A 143 -2.99 -8.49 21.69
C MET A 143 -2.00 -7.93 20.65
N PRO A 144 -0.75 -7.62 21.01
CA PRO A 144 0.25 -7.14 20.05
C PRO A 144 0.53 -8.20 18.98
N SER A 145 0.73 -7.75 17.75
CA SER A 145 1.27 -8.55 16.64
C SER A 145 2.55 -7.91 16.12
N GLU A 146 3.49 -8.73 15.66
CA GLU A 146 4.72 -8.29 14.98
C GLU A 146 4.49 -8.01 13.49
N LEU A 147 3.32 -8.37 12.93
CA LEU A 147 3.04 -8.15 11.51
C LEU A 147 3.05 -6.65 11.19
N ARG A 148 3.73 -6.29 10.10
CA ARG A 148 3.72 -4.95 9.49
C ARG A 148 3.50 -5.09 8.00
N THR A 149 2.72 -4.19 7.41
CA THR A 149 2.51 -4.13 5.95
C THR A 149 2.57 -2.69 5.47
N GLY A 150 3.10 -2.47 4.27
CA GLY A 150 3.18 -1.14 3.67
C GLY A 150 2.00 -0.86 2.74
N CYS A 151 1.54 0.39 2.73
CA CYS A 151 0.60 0.91 1.75
C CYS A 151 1.09 2.27 1.22
N PRO A 152 1.21 2.46 -0.10
CA PRO A 152 1.70 3.72 -0.68
C PRO A 152 0.80 4.92 -0.40
N TYR A 153 -0.45 4.68 0.00
CA TYR A 153 -1.47 5.70 0.25
C TYR A 153 -1.75 5.95 1.73
N LYS A 154 -1.25 5.08 2.62
CA LYS A 154 -1.60 5.14 4.06
C LYS A 154 -0.41 5.05 4.99
N GLY A 155 0.75 4.62 4.50
CA GLY A 155 1.94 4.37 5.30
C GLY A 155 2.00 2.92 5.79
N THR A 156 2.65 2.70 6.93
CA THR A 156 2.89 1.37 7.49
C THR A 156 1.78 0.96 8.45
N ALA A 157 1.07 -0.11 8.11
CA ALA A 157 0.05 -0.69 8.97
C ALA A 157 0.69 -1.57 10.05
N HIS A 158 0.26 -1.37 11.28
CA HIS A 158 0.53 -2.21 12.44
C HIS A 158 -0.70 -3.06 12.75
N TYR A 159 -0.49 -4.19 13.42
CA TYR A 159 -1.54 -5.18 13.63
C TYR A 159 -1.72 -5.54 15.10
N HIS A 160 -2.94 -5.94 15.44
CA HIS A 160 -3.28 -6.63 16.68
C HIS A 160 -3.99 -7.96 16.36
N HIS A 161 -3.74 -8.97 17.20
CA HIS A 161 -4.62 -10.13 17.29
C HIS A 161 -5.85 -9.78 18.14
N ILE A 162 -6.96 -10.49 17.95
CA ILE A 162 -8.15 -10.39 18.79
C ILE A 162 -8.21 -11.61 19.70
N LYS A 163 -8.39 -11.39 21.00
CA LYS A 163 -8.74 -12.42 21.97
C LYS A 163 -10.25 -12.32 22.27
N ALA A 164 -11.02 -13.30 21.80
CA ALA A 164 -12.48 -13.33 21.96
C ALA A 164 -12.99 -14.77 21.93
N GLY A 165 -14.10 -15.05 22.62
CA GLY A 165 -14.74 -16.38 22.59
C GLY A 165 -13.82 -17.55 23.01
N GLY A 166 -12.80 -17.29 23.83
CA GLY A 166 -11.82 -18.29 24.28
C GLY A 166 -10.71 -18.63 23.27
N ALA A 167 -10.63 -17.92 22.14
CA ALA A 167 -9.61 -18.13 21.11
C ALA A 167 -8.84 -16.83 20.80
N VAL A 168 -7.74 -16.97 20.05
CA VAL A 168 -6.99 -15.86 19.47
C VAL A 168 -7.20 -15.88 17.96
N ILE A 169 -7.62 -14.74 17.40
CA ILE A 169 -7.79 -14.51 15.97
C ILE A 169 -6.61 -13.66 15.50
N GLU A 170 -5.73 -14.26 14.71
CA GLU A 170 -4.46 -13.63 14.36
C GLU A 170 -4.62 -12.48 13.36
N ASP A 171 -3.89 -11.37 13.57
CA ASP A 171 -3.80 -10.23 12.65
C ASP A 171 -5.17 -9.74 12.15
N ALA A 172 -6.13 -9.67 13.07
CA ALA A 172 -7.52 -9.38 12.78
C ALA A 172 -7.84 -7.89 12.79
N VAL A 173 -6.96 -7.08 13.38
CA VAL A 173 -7.08 -5.62 13.45
C VAL A 173 -5.81 -5.01 12.87
N TRP A 174 -5.97 -3.98 12.04
CA TRP A 174 -4.87 -3.13 11.62
C TRP A 174 -5.13 -1.67 11.99
N TYR A 175 -4.04 -0.91 12.10
CA TYR A 175 -4.06 0.53 12.36
C TYR A 175 -2.78 1.18 11.81
N TYR A 176 -2.79 2.50 11.69
CA TYR A 176 -1.63 3.27 11.25
C TYR A 176 -1.22 4.20 12.39
N PRO A 177 -0.11 3.94 13.10
CA PRO A 177 0.35 4.83 14.15
C PRO A 177 0.86 6.16 13.57
N GLU A 178 1.56 6.08 12.46
CA GLU A 178 2.12 7.22 11.72
C GLU A 178 1.62 7.15 10.26
N PRO A 179 0.33 7.46 10.02
CA PRO A 179 -0.21 7.50 8.67
C PRO A 179 0.40 8.65 7.86
N LEU A 180 0.32 8.55 6.53
CA LEU A 180 0.61 9.68 5.64
C LEU A 180 -0.38 10.84 5.87
N ASP A 181 0.05 12.06 5.56
CA ASP A 181 -0.66 13.31 5.87
C ASP A 181 -2.09 13.33 5.33
N GLU A 182 -2.32 12.85 4.10
CA GLU A 182 -3.65 12.79 3.48
C GLU A 182 -4.65 11.95 4.26
N VAL A 183 -4.15 10.95 4.99
CA VAL A 183 -4.94 10.06 5.82
C VAL A 183 -4.59 10.19 7.31
N ALA A 184 -3.99 11.32 7.74
CA ALA A 184 -3.68 11.60 9.14
C ALA A 184 -4.91 11.46 10.06
N ARG A 185 -6.09 11.69 9.49
CA ARG A 185 -7.37 11.45 10.13
C ARG A 185 -7.67 9.98 10.42
N ILE A 186 -6.83 8.99 10.20
CA ILE A 186 -7.05 7.63 10.75
C ILE A 186 -5.92 7.18 11.68
N GLY A 187 -5.01 8.10 12.04
CA GLY A 187 -3.93 7.84 12.98
C GLY A 187 -4.44 7.21 14.27
N ASP A 188 -3.84 6.09 14.64
CA ASP A 188 -4.16 5.21 15.79
C ASP A 188 -5.59 4.66 15.87
N TYR A 189 -6.45 4.91 14.87
CA TYR A 189 -7.76 4.29 14.83
C TYR A 189 -7.64 2.85 14.31
N LEU A 190 -8.49 1.99 14.84
CA LEU A 190 -8.48 0.55 14.57
C LEU A 190 -9.48 0.21 13.49
N CYS A 191 -9.09 -0.64 12.54
CA CYS A 191 -9.98 -1.24 11.57
C CYS A 191 -9.85 -2.77 11.60
N PHE A 192 -10.95 -3.46 11.31
CA PHE A 192 -11.10 -4.90 11.51
C PHE A 192 -11.31 -5.59 10.16
N TYR A 193 -10.73 -6.78 9.99
CA TYR A 193 -10.95 -7.59 8.79
C TYR A 193 -12.35 -8.20 8.83
N PRO A 194 -13.28 -7.83 7.92
CA PRO A 194 -14.64 -8.36 7.93
C PRO A 194 -14.69 -9.88 7.74
N GLU A 195 -13.66 -10.48 7.13
CA GLU A 195 -13.51 -11.92 6.95
C GLU A 195 -12.98 -12.66 8.19
N LYS A 196 -12.44 -11.95 9.19
CA LYS A 196 -11.88 -12.55 10.42
C LYS A 196 -12.76 -12.35 11.66
N VAL A 197 -13.70 -11.41 11.63
CA VAL A 197 -14.66 -11.16 12.71
C VAL A 197 -16.05 -11.69 12.34
N ASP A 198 -16.91 -11.93 13.33
CA ASP A 198 -18.25 -12.48 13.08
C ASP A 198 -19.14 -11.47 12.35
N ALA A 199 -19.06 -10.18 12.72
CA ALA A 199 -19.74 -9.10 12.03
C ALA A 199 -19.14 -7.72 12.33
N ILE A 200 -19.24 -6.83 11.35
CA ILE A 200 -19.15 -5.39 11.52
C ILE A 200 -20.55 -4.85 11.24
N LEU A 201 -21.15 -4.16 12.21
CA LEU A 201 -22.49 -3.60 12.08
C LEU A 201 -22.42 -2.07 12.03
N VAL A 202 -23.18 -1.45 11.13
CA VAL A 202 -23.42 -0.02 11.09
C VAL A 202 -24.92 0.25 11.20
N ASP A 203 -25.34 0.90 12.29
CA ASP A 203 -26.75 1.06 12.70
C ASP A 203 -27.51 -0.28 12.69
N GLY A 204 -26.88 -1.32 13.23
CA GLY A 204 -27.44 -2.67 13.31
C GLY A 204 -27.44 -3.46 12.00
N LYS A 205 -26.92 -2.92 10.90
CA LYS A 205 -26.81 -3.61 9.60
C LYS A 205 -25.39 -4.12 9.36
N LYS A 206 -25.24 -5.40 9.02
CA LYS A 206 -23.94 -5.97 8.65
C LYS A 206 -23.43 -5.35 7.34
N VAL A 207 -22.15 -5.01 7.32
CA VAL A 207 -21.43 -4.39 6.19
C VAL A 207 -20.19 -5.19 5.79
#